data_AF-A0A9D1P252-F1
#
_entry.id   AF-A0A9D1P252-F1
#
_cell.length_a   1.000
_cell.length_b   1.000
_cell.length_c   1.000
_cell.angle_alpha   90.00
_cell.angle_beta   90.00
_cell.angle_gamma   90.00
#
_symmetry.space_group_name_H-M   'P 1'
#
loop_
_entity.id
_entity.type
_entity.pdbx_description
1 polymer ?
#
loop_
_entity_poly.entity_id
_entity_poly.type
_entity_poly.pdbx_seq_one_letter_code
_entity_poly.pdbx_strand_id
1 'polypeptide(L)'
;MSDYKRFVAYLYEYHENSKGENRGFVRVEARSGTCQMAFQLKVISLPEGTPLNVYGFVRIREFLFGIPVGILRAGKGGISGRLLAPSVHMGDSSFSLDDLSGLLITGPEGRVYATQWDDIPILPDHFTTNASILQAPREEKEETQEIPPENPGPDGVQIASLDLSPAETQVSPLPSDPLPAPALLPDRWEALRRRHTSFCPFDDEEICDCIRLSLKDLPELRKDGWQISSSQFLLHAFYNYRHFLMGRCPGLDNAYILGVPGVFDIREQFMAGMFGFSAFKPARSETGIMGNAPFGYWYRQVQ
;
A
#
# COMPACT_ATOMS: atom_id res chain seq x y z
N MET A 1 -13.73 -19.31 -6.26
CA MET A 1 -15.14 -19.31 -5.80
C MET A 1 -15.77 -18.06 -6.38
N SER A 2 -17.00 -18.13 -6.85
CA SER A 2 -17.62 -17.02 -7.59
C SER A 2 -17.99 -15.91 -6.62
N ASP A 3 -17.19 -14.84 -6.56
CA ASP A 3 -17.48 -13.64 -5.76
C ASP A 3 -18.74 -12.96 -6.34
N TYR A 4 -19.90 -13.27 -5.74
CA TYR A 4 -21.19 -12.69 -6.07
C TYR A 4 -21.63 -11.78 -4.93
N LYS A 5 -21.75 -10.48 -5.22
CA LYS A 5 -22.18 -9.46 -4.25
C LYS A 5 -23.27 -8.61 -4.89
N ARG A 6 -24.41 -8.47 -4.21
CA ARG A 6 -25.51 -7.61 -4.67
C ARG A 6 -26.09 -6.83 -3.49
N PHE A 7 -26.32 -5.55 -3.68
CA PHE A 7 -26.96 -4.71 -2.67
C PHE A 7 -27.54 -3.43 -3.29
N VAL A 8 -28.35 -2.73 -2.50
CA VAL A 8 -28.92 -1.44 -2.85
C VAL A 8 -28.46 -0.44 -1.80
N ALA A 9 -28.01 0.73 -2.23
CA ALA A 9 -27.60 1.81 -1.36
C ALA A 9 -28.31 3.10 -1.75
N TYR A 10 -28.67 3.91 -0.75
CA TYR A 10 -29.41 5.14 -0.95
C TYR A 10 -28.46 6.32 -1.10
N LEU A 11 -28.73 7.18 -2.08
CA LEU A 11 -27.95 8.37 -2.39
C LEU A 11 -28.61 9.59 -1.75
N TYR A 12 -27.81 10.34 -1.01
CA TYR A 12 -28.23 11.57 -0.32
C TYR A 12 -27.53 12.76 -0.94
N GLU A 13 -28.22 13.89 -1.01
CA GLU A 13 -27.60 15.17 -1.39
C GLU A 13 -26.82 15.75 -0.21
N TYR A 14 -25.66 16.31 -0.49
CA TYR A 14 -24.84 16.98 0.52
C TYR A 14 -24.73 18.47 0.21
N HIS A 15 -24.92 19.28 1.25
CA HIS A 15 -24.72 20.73 1.26
C HIS A 15 -23.80 21.08 2.43
N GLU A 16 -22.65 21.70 2.17
CA GLU A 16 -21.69 22.14 3.21
C GLU A 16 -21.39 21.05 4.26
N ASN A 17 -21.03 19.85 3.79
CA ASN A 17 -20.80 18.64 4.60
C ASN A 17 -21.99 18.07 5.39
N SER A 18 -23.17 18.65 5.27
CA SER A 18 -24.38 18.13 5.90
C SER A 18 -25.12 17.17 4.97
N LYS A 19 -25.42 15.98 5.48
CA LYS A 19 -26.25 14.98 4.79
C LYS A 19 -27.69 15.48 4.74
N GLY A 20 -28.19 15.73 3.54
CA GLY A 20 -29.54 16.21 3.27
C GLY A 20 -30.50 15.08 2.88
N GLU A 21 -31.41 15.39 1.96
CA GLU A 21 -32.50 14.52 1.55
C GLU A 21 -32.02 13.31 0.72
N ASN A 22 -32.78 12.22 0.80
CA ASN A 22 -32.62 11.09 -0.09
C ASN A 22 -33.05 11.50 -1.51
N ARG A 23 -32.14 11.39 -2.47
CA ARG A 23 -32.37 11.69 -3.88
C ARG A 23 -32.58 10.45 -4.73
N GLY A 24 -32.38 9.25 -4.20
CA GLY A 24 -32.60 8.01 -4.92
C GLY A 24 -31.71 6.88 -4.43
N PHE A 25 -31.35 5.98 -5.34
CA PHE A 25 -30.56 4.81 -5.00
C PHE A 25 -29.65 4.36 -6.14
N VAL A 26 -28.66 3.57 -5.76
CA VAL A 26 -27.81 2.78 -6.63
C VAL A 26 -28.01 1.31 -6.29
N ARG A 27 -28.18 0.48 -7.31
CA ARG A 27 -28.13 -0.97 -7.18
C ARG A 27 -26.79 -1.45 -7.71
N VAL A 28 -26.02 -2.10 -6.85
CA VAL A 28 -24.69 -2.62 -7.16
C VAL A 28 -24.79 -4.15 -7.26
N GLU A 29 -24.24 -4.69 -8.33
CA GLU A 29 -24.14 -6.13 -8.57
C GLU A 29 -22.75 -6.46 -9.12
N ALA A 30 -21.95 -7.17 -8.33
CA ALA A 30 -20.67 -7.74 -8.75
C ALA A 30 -20.84 -9.24 -9.02
N ARG A 31 -20.48 -9.65 -10.24
CA ARG A 31 -20.51 -11.05 -10.68
C ARG A 31 -19.39 -11.28 -11.69
N SER A 32 -18.67 -12.39 -11.52
CA SER A 32 -17.69 -12.86 -12.51
C SER A 32 -16.65 -11.79 -12.90
N GLY A 33 -16.14 -11.04 -11.93
CA GLY A 33 -15.13 -10.00 -12.16
C GLY A 33 -15.66 -8.65 -12.68
N THR A 34 -16.97 -8.53 -12.89
CA THR A 34 -17.61 -7.29 -13.36
C THR A 34 -18.55 -6.74 -12.29
N CYS A 35 -18.40 -5.46 -11.96
CA CYS A 35 -19.29 -4.69 -11.10
C CYS A 35 -20.19 -3.80 -11.95
N GLN A 36 -21.49 -4.00 -11.82
CA GLN A 36 -22.53 -3.23 -12.46
C GLN A 36 -23.24 -2.33 -11.45
N MET A 37 -23.33 -1.05 -11.76
CA MET A 37 -24.01 -0.05 -10.92
C MET A 37 -25.15 0.58 -11.70
N ALA A 38 -26.38 0.40 -11.23
CA ALA A 38 -27.57 1.02 -11.82
C ALA A 38 -28.08 2.14 -10.92
N PHE A 39 -28.07 3.37 -11.43
CA PHE A 39 -28.41 4.59 -10.71
C PHE A 39 -29.82 5.06 -11.08
N GLN A 40 -30.57 5.48 -10.07
CA GLN A 40 -31.83 6.20 -10.23
C GLN A 40 -31.92 7.30 -9.17
N LEU A 41 -31.73 8.56 -9.60
CA LEU A 41 -31.86 9.74 -8.76
C LEU A 41 -32.93 10.68 -9.31
N LYS A 42 -33.75 11.25 -8.43
CA LYS A 42 -34.72 12.30 -8.72
C LYS A 42 -34.08 13.66 -8.43
N VAL A 43 -33.52 14.26 -9.48
CA VAL A 43 -32.91 15.59 -9.43
C VAL A 43 -33.54 16.44 -10.53
N ILE A 44 -34.53 17.25 -10.16
CA ILE A 44 -35.37 17.99 -11.12
C ILE A 44 -34.67 19.26 -11.62
N SER A 45 -33.65 19.74 -10.90
CA SER A 45 -33.00 21.02 -11.13
C SER A 45 -31.78 20.98 -12.06
N LEU A 46 -31.51 19.85 -12.75
CA LEU A 46 -30.36 19.74 -13.65
C LEU A 46 -30.80 19.78 -15.12
N PRO A 47 -30.10 20.54 -15.99
CA PRO A 47 -30.34 20.50 -17.43
C PRO A 47 -30.14 19.10 -18.02
N GLU A 48 -30.90 18.77 -19.07
CA GLU A 48 -30.73 17.50 -19.78
C GLU A 48 -29.34 17.43 -20.44
N GLY A 49 -28.68 16.27 -20.31
CA GLY A 49 -27.35 16.01 -20.85
C GLY A 49 -26.18 16.43 -19.95
N THR A 50 -26.44 17.15 -18.84
CA THR A 50 -25.41 17.56 -17.88
C THR A 50 -24.62 16.34 -17.39
N PRO A 51 -23.28 16.35 -17.53
CA PRO A 51 -22.44 15.25 -17.06
C PRO A 51 -22.28 15.31 -15.53
N LEU A 52 -22.29 14.14 -14.90
CA LEU A 52 -21.97 13.96 -13.48
C LEU A 52 -20.90 12.88 -13.36
N ASN A 53 -19.83 13.18 -12.65
CA ASN A 53 -18.74 12.24 -12.44
C ASN A 53 -19.07 11.35 -11.25
N VAL A 54 -18.91 10.04 -11.42
CA VAL A 54 -19.13 9.04 -10.38
C VAL A 54 -17.78 8.51 -9.93
N TYR A 55 -17.55 8.55 -8.63
CA TYR A 55 -16.37 8.02 -7.98
C TYR A 55 -16.77 6.96 -6.96
N GLY A 56 -16.00 5.87 -6.89
CA GLY A 56 -15.89 5.11 -5.65
C GLY A 56 -14.89 5.81 -4.75
N PHE A 57 -15.05 5.74 -3.44
CA PHE A 57 -14.04 6.30 -2.55
C PHE A 57 -13.59 5.30 -1.50
N VAL A 58 -12.33 5.46 -1.10
CA VAL A 58 -11.71 4.79 0.03
C VAL A 58 -11.27 5.84 1.04
N ARG A 59 -11.32 5.51 2.32
CA ARG A 59 -10.88 6.43 3.38
C ARG A 59 -9.40 6.27 3.64
N ILE A 60 -8.67 7.36 3.51
CA ILE A 60 -7.23 7.39 3.72
C ILE A 60 -6.93 8.56 4.64
N ARG A 61 -6.72 8.23 5.91
CA ARG A 61 -6.64 9.21 7.01
C ARG A 61 -7.95 10.00 7.08
N GLU A 62 -7.86 11.31 7.00
CA GLU A 62 -8.98 12.24 6.97
C GLU A 62 -9.63 12.37 5.58
N PHE A 63 -8.98 11.89 4.51
CA PHE A 63 -9.40 12.14 3.14
C PHE A 63 -10.29 11.03 2.56
N LEU A 64 -11.20 11.41 1.69
CA LEU A 64 -11.97 10.51 0.82
C LEU A 64 -11.27 10.46 -0.54
N PHE A 65 -10.42 9.45 -0.73
CA PHE A 65 -9.71 9.29 -2.00
C PHE A 65 -10.66 8.76 -3.08
N GLY A 66 -10.90 9.57 -4.11
CA GLY A 66 -11.82 9.28 -5.20
C GLY A 66 -11.20 8.48 -6.34
N ILE A 67 -11.77 7.31 -6.61
CA ILE A 67 -11.46 6.41 -7.71
C ILE A 67 -12.52 6.61 -8.80
N PRO A 68 -12.15 7.04 -10.03
CA PRO A 68 -13.12 7.34 -11.07
C PRO A 68 -13.83 6.07 -11.56
N VAL A 69 -15.15 6.00 -11.43
CA VAL A 69 -15.95 4.84 -11.88
C VAL A 69 -16.60 5.11 -13.23
N GLY A 70 -16.97 6.35 -13.52
CA GLY A 70 -17.53 6.72 -14.81
C GLY A 70 -18.30 8.03 -14.78
N ILE A 71 -19.07 8.29 -15.83
CA ILE A 71 -19.83 9.52 -16.01
C ILE A 71 -21.30 9.18 -16.29
N LEU A 72 -22.21 9.76 -15.51
CA LEU A 72 -23.64 9.74 -15.76
C LEU A 72 -24.06 11.03 -16.48
N ARG A 73 -25.23 11.00 -17.14
CA ARG A 73 -25.83 12.19 -17.73
C ARG A 73 -27.22 12.39 -17.15
N ALA A 74 -27.54 13.63 -16.80
CA ALA A 74 -28.88 14.02 -16.40
C ALA A 74 -29.85 13.80 -17.58
N GLY A 75 -31.01 13.21 -17.30
CA GLY A 75 -32.11 13.05 -18.22
C GLY A 75 -33.30 13.92 -17.82
N LYS A 76 -34.44 13.73 -18.48
CA LYS A 76 -35.68 14.45 -18.15
C LYS A 76 -36.21 14.01 -16.78
N GLY A 77 -36.05 14.88 -15.78
CA GLY A 77 -36.61 14.70 -14.43
C GLY A 77 -35.69 13.96 -13.44
N GLY A 78 -34.42 13.71 -13.79
CA GLY A 78 -33.47 13.08 -12.88
C GLY A 78 -32.26 12.47 -13.58
N ILE A 79 -31.51 11.68 -12.82
CA ILE A 79 -30.31 10.98 -13.30
C ILE A 79 -30.63 9.48 -13.30
N SER A 80 -30.54 8.86 -14.45
CA SER A 80 -30.69 7.40 -14.58
C SER A 80 -29.62 6.88 -15.53
N GLY A 81 -28.95 5.81 -15.14
CA GLY A 81 -27.90 5.22 -15.97
C GLY A 81 -27.31 3.97 -15.36
N ARG A 82 -26.52 3.26 -16.17
CA ARG A 82 -25.78 2.08 -15.74
C ARG A 82 -24.30 2.29 -16.03
N LEU A 83 -23.47 2.03 -15.03
CA LEU A 83 -22.02 1.97 -15.17
C LEU A 83 -21.57 0.52 -15.00
N LEU A 84 -20.52 0.17 -15.73
CA LEU A 84 -19.83 -1.10 -15.66
C LEU A 84 -18.37 -0.81 -15.34
N ALA A 85 -17.84 -1.46 -14.32
CA ALA A 85 -16.45 -1.38 -13.91
C ALA A 85 -15.94 -2.78 -13.54
N PRO A 86 -14.64 -3.08 -13.64
CA PRO A 86 -14.08 -4.30 -13.09
C PRO A 86 -14.34 -4.38 -11.58
N SER A 87 -14.73 -5.53 -11.04
CA SER A 87 -15.03 -5.66 -9.59
C SER A 87 -13.79 -5.73 -8.70
N VAL A 88 -12.64 -6.08 -9.29
CA VAL A 88 -11.35 -6.22 -8.61
C VAL A 88 -10.38 -5.06 -8.91
N HIS A 89 -10.68 -4.24 -9.92
CA HIS A 89 -9.88 -3.10 -10.36
C HIS A 89 -10.79 -1.92 -10.72
N MET A 90 -11.44 -1.35 -9.71
CA MET A 90 -12.40 -0.26 -9.94
C MET A 90 -11.66 0.98 -10.43
N GLY A 91 -12.12 1.58 -11.53
CA GLY A 91 -11.50 2.81 -12.07
C GLY A 91 -10.03 2.66 -12.46
N ASP A 92 -9.63 1.47 -12.91
CA ASP A 92 -8.23 1.11 -13.19
C ASP A 92 -7.29 1.23 -11.98
N SER A 93 -7.84 1.25 -10.76
CA SER A 93 -7.09 1.27 -9.51
C SER A 93 -6.84 -0.14 -8.95
N SER A 94 -6.02 -0.24 -7.90
CA SER A 94 -5.81 -1.49 -7.14
C SER A 94 -6.94 -1.81 -6.16
N PHE A 95 -7.97 -0.96 -6.07
CA PHE A 95 -9.08 -1.15 -5.15
C PHE A 95 -10.20 -1.96 -5.83
N SER A 96 -10.66 -2.96 -5.10
CA SER A 96 -11.84 -3.75 -5.42
C SER A 96 -13.11 -3.08 -4.91
N LEU A 97 -14.28 -3.64 -5.28
CA LEU A 97 -15.55 -3.21 -4.71
C LEU A 97 -15.60 -3.38 -3.18
N ASP A 98 -14.87 -4.34 -2.64
CA ASP A 98 -14.85 -4.62 -1.20
C ASP A 98 -14.00 -3.63 -0.40
N ASP A 99 -13.05 -2.95 -1.07
CA ASP A 99 -12.24 -1.91 -0.45
C ASP A 99 -12.96 -0.56 -0.37
N LEU A 100 -14.00 -0.35 -1.19
CA LEU A 100 -14.73 0.91 -1.24
C LEU A 100 -15.54 1.15 0.03
N SER A 101 -15.44 2.36 0.57
CA SER A 101 -16.27 2.90 1.66
C SER A 101 -17.63 3.44 1.20
N GLY A 102 -17.74 3.81 -0.08
CA GLY A 102 -18.96 4.38 -0.64
C GLY A 102 -18.81 4.83 -2.10
N LEU A 103 -19.84 5.51 -2.60
CA LEU A 103 -19.80 6.24 -3.87
C LEU A 103 -20.09 7.71 -3.65
N LEU A 104 -19.45 8.54 -4.47
CA LEU A 104 -19.63 9.98 -4.49
C LEU A 104 -19.83 10.42 -5.95
N ILE A 105 -20.87 11.21 -6.18
CA ILE A 105 -21.24 11.75 -7.49
C ILE A 105 -21.09 13.26 -7.41
N THR A 106 -20.25 13.84 -8.26
CA THR A 106 -20.11 15.29 -8.38
C THR A 106 -20.81 15.80 -9.63
N GLY A 107 -21.60 16.85 -9.46
CA GLY A 107 -22.28 17.57 -10.53
C GLY A 107 -21.77 19.01 -10.65
N PRO A 108 -22.33 19.78 -11.59
CA PRO A 108 -22.04 21.22 -11.69
C PRO A 108 -22.51 21.97 -10.43
N GLU A 109 -22.00 23.19 -10.26
CA GLU A 109 -22.34 24.10 -9.14
C GLU A 109 -22.01 23.51 -7.75
N GLY A 110 -21.05 22.57 -7.67
CA GLY A 110 -20.65 21.97 -6.39
C GLY A 110 -21.65 20.96 -5.82
N ARG A 111 -22.64 20.51 -6.61
CA ARG A 111 -23.61 19.52 -6.15
C ARG A 111 -22.93 18.18 -5.92
N VAL A 112 -23.16 17.60 -4.73
CA VAL A 112 -22.61 16.31 -4.34
C VAL A 112 -23.75 15.37 -3.94
N TYR A 113 -23.75 14.16 -4.50
CA TYR A 113 -24.62 13.07 -4.07
C TYR A 113 -23.76 11.90 -3.64
N ALA A 114 -23.97 11.38 -2.43
CA ALA A 114 -23.11 10.32 -1.92
C ALA A 114 -23.88 9.26 -1.16
N THR A 115 -23.27 8.07 -1.11
CA THR A 115 -23.72 6.92 -0.35
C THR A 115 -22.51 6.28 0.32
N GLN A 116 -22.73 5.70 1.49
CA GLN A 116 -21.70 5.02 2.29
C GLN A 116 -22.24 3.66 2.72
N TRP A 117 -21.33 2.74 2.95
CA TRP A 117 -21.62 1.43 3.53
C TRP A 117 -20.75 1.12 4.76
N ASP A 118 -19.91 2.06 5.20
CA ASP A 118 -19.01 1.92 6.34
C ASP A 118 -19.45 2.69 7.60
N ASP A 119 -20.67 3.24 7.62
CA ASP A 119 -21.26 4.00 8.73
C ASP A 119 -20.46 5.24 9.23
N ILE A 120 -19.33 5.58 8.60
CA ILE A 120 -18.56 6.79 8.91
C ILE A 120 -19.14 7.97 8.11
N PRO A 121 -19.36 9.16 8.71
CA PRO A 121 -19.87 10.32 7.97
C PRO A 121 -19.02 10.68 6.74
N ILE A 122 -19.69 11.10 5.66
CA ILE A 122 -19.02 11.63 4.47
C ILE A 122 -18.87 13.14 4.67
N LEU A 123 -17.62 13.62 4.58
CA LEU A 123 -17.29 15.04 4.49
C LEU A 123 -16.83 15.34 3.04
N PRO A 124 -17.73 15.80 2.15
CA PRO A 124 -17.39 16.21 0.79
C PRO A 124 -16.14 17.09 0.66
N ASP A 125 -15.86 17.97 1.62
CA ASP A 125 -14.67 18.84 1.57
C ASP A 125 -13.35 18.05 1.68
N HIS A 126 -13.39 16.86 2.25
CA HIS A 126 -12.24 15.97 2.36
C HIS A 126 -12.07 15.08 1.13
N PHE A 127 -12.95 15.22 0.12
CA PHE A 127 -12.85 14.47 -1.12
C PHE A 127 -11.68 14.97 -1.97
N THR A 128 -10.87 14.04 -2.46
CA THR A 128 -9.76 14.36 -3.36
C THR A 128 -9.45 13.21 -4.30
N THR A 129 -9.05 13.54 -5.52
CA THR A 129 -8.48 12.58 -6.48
C THR A 129 -6.96 12.70 -6.55
N ASN A 130 -6.34 13.48 -5.66
CA ASN A 130 -4.90 13.68 -5.63
C ASN A 130 -4.22 12.43 -5.07
N ALA A 131 -3.50 11.69 -5.92
CA ALA A 131 -2.81 10.46 -5.53
C ALA A 131 -1.66 10.68 -4.53
N SER A 132 -1.19 11.91 -4.30
CA SER A 132 -0.12 12.19 -3.33
C SER A 132 -0.52 11.84 -1.89
N ILE A 133 -1.81 11.84 -1.54
CA ILE A 133 -2.25 11.48 -0.18
C ILE A 133 -1.97 10.02 0.18
N LEU A 134 -1.73 9.20 -0.84
CA LEU A 134 -1.45 7.79 -0.72
C LEU A 134 0.03 7.53 -0.37
N GLN A 135 0.91 8.50 -0.64
CA GLN A 135 2.35 8.41 -0.44
C GLN A 135 2.82 9.03 0.89
N ALA A 136 1.94 9.72 1.62
CA ALA A 136 2.35 10.44 2.82
C ALA A 136 2.82 9.46 3.92
N PRO A 137 3.84 9.79 4.74
CA PRO A 137 4.23 9.00 5.91
C PRO A 137 3.10 8.98 6.94
N ARG A 138 2.88 7.83 7.58
CA ARG A 138 1.91 7.68 8.67
C ARG A 138 2.44 8.51 9.85
N GLU A 139 1.82 9.64 10.15
CA GLU A 139 2.07 10.29 11.45
C GLU A 139 1.42 9.39 12.49
N GLU A 140 2.22 8.53 13.12
CA GLU A 140 1.88 7.95 14.41
C GLU A 140 1.78 9.11 15.40
N LYS A 141 0.59 9.69 15.54
CA LYS A 141 0.30 10.44 16.76
C LYS A 141 0.21 9.41 17.88
N GLU A 142 1.31 9.23 18.58
CA GLU A 142 1.31 8.73 19.95
C GLU A 142 0.40 9.66 20.77
N GLU A 143 -0.88 9.30 20.91
CA GLU A 143 -1.67 9.74 22.06
C GLU A 143 -1.08 9.06 23.29
N THR A 144 0.00 9.62 23.82
CA THR A 144 0.39 9.39 25.20
C THR A 144 -0.69 10.05 26.06
N GLN A 145 -1.63 9.23 26.55
CA GLN A 145 -2.50 9.64 27.64
C GLN A 145 -1.62 9.87 28.88
N GLU A 146 -1.33 11.14 29.18
CA GLU A 146 -0.75 11.56 30.45
C GLU A 146 -1.74 11.23 31.58
N ILE A 147 -1.35 10.29 32.45
CA ILE A 147 -2.00 10.05 33.73
C ILE A 147 -1.34 10.99 34.75
N PRO A 148 -2.09 11.89 35.44
CA PRO A 148 -1.51 12.77 36.46
C PRO A 148 -1.03 11.99 37.70
N PRO A 149 0.05 12.41 38.37
CA PRO A 149 0.52 11.76 39.59
C PRO A 149 -0.29 12.24 40.80
N GLU A 150 -0.99 11.33 41.47
CA GLU A 150 -1.56 11.58 42.79
C GLU A 150 -0.78 10.77 43.82
N ASN A 151 -0.14 11.47 44.76
CA ASN A 151 0.30 10.90 46.03
C ASN A 151 0.01 11.97 47.11
N PRO A 152 -0.47 11.56 48.28
CA PRO A 152 0.45 11.62 49.43
C PRO A 152 0.25 10.50 50.47
N GLY A 153 1.26 9.63 50.61
CA GLY A 153 1.91 9.14 51.86
C GLY A 153 1.08 8.48 52.98
N PRO A 154 1.70 8.22 54.15
CA PRO A 154 2.91 7.43 54.39
C PRO A 154 2.67 6.32 55.44
N ASP A 155 3.60 5.37 55.56
CA ASP A 155 3.91 4.50 56.73
C ASP A 155 4.57 3.22 56.17
N GLY A 156 5.70 2.67 56.63
CA GLY A 156 6.66 3.00 57.67
C GLY A 156 7.73 1.89 57.62
N VAL A 157 9.00 2.31 57.58
CA VAL A 157 10.22 1.68 58.14
C VAL A 157 10.32 0.14 58.18
N GLN A 158 11.35 -0.42 57.50
CA GLN A 158 12.51 -1.04 58.18
C GLN A 158 13.62 -1.47 57.20
N ILE A 159 14.79 -0.85 57.40
CA ILE A 159 16.10 -1.25 56.86
C ILE A 159 16.72 -2.22 57.88
N ALA A 160 17.28 -3.33 57.40
CA ALA A 160 18.33 -4.05 58.13
C ALA A 160 19.39 -4.55 57.14
N SER A 161 20.56 -3.95 57.31
CA SER A 161 21.88 -4.19 56.72
C SER A 161 22.48 -5.56 57.05
N LEU A 162 23.50 -5.96 56.27
CA LEU A 162 24.69 -6.81 56.57
C LEU A 162 25.09 -7.49 55.24
N ASP A 163 26.32 -7.59 54.75
CA ASP A 163 27.66 -7.19 55.16
C ASP A 163 28.56 -7.40 53.90
N LEU A 164 29.68 -6.69 53.83
CA LEU A 164 30.65 -6.75 52.72
C LEU A 164 31.79 -7.73 53.02
N SER A 165 32.22 -8.44 51.97
CA SER A 165 33.61 -8.86 51.69
C SER A 165 34.10 -10.23 52.23
N PRO A 166 35.30 -10.73 51.83
CA PRO A 166 35.60 -11.30 50.51
C PRO A 166 36.26 -12.71 50.64
N ALA A 167 36.30 -13.49 49.57
CA ALA A 167 37.20 -14.64 49.50
C ALA A 167 37.87 -14.72 48.13
N GLU A 168 39.15 -14.37 48.14
CA GLU A 168 40.13 -14.54 47.08
C GLU A 168 40.27 -16.01 46.68
N THR A 169 40.31 -16.31 45.39
CA THR A 169 41.06 -17.45 44.88
C THR A 169 41.67 -17.12 43.52
N GLN A 170 42.92 -16.66 43.61
CA GLN A 170 44.08 -17.01 42.80
C GLN A 170 43.93 -17.13 41.27
N VAL A 171 44.52 -16.12 40.62
CA VAL A 171 44.99 -16.14 39.23
C VAL A 171 46.27 -16.96 39.13
N SER A 172 46.40 -17.79 38.09
CA SER A 172 47.68 -18.18 37.48
C SER A 172 47.47 -18.63 36.01
N PRO A 173 48.51 -18.51 35.15
CA PRO A 173 48.34 -17.95 33.79
C PRO A 173 48.82 -18.83 32.61
N LEU A 174 48.46 -18.37 31.39
CA LEU A 174 48.94 -18.73 30.02
C LEU A 174 48.48 -20.07 29.39
N PRO A 175 48.40 -20.20 28.04
CA PRO A 175 48.95 -19.33 26.99
C PRO A 175 47.91 -18.60 26.11
N SER A 176 48.27 -17.39 25.72
CA SER A 176 47.59 -16.62 24.67
C SER A 176 47.89 -17.27 23.32
N ASP A 177 47.03 -18.17 22.88
CA ASP A 177 46.88 -18.39 21.44
C ASP A 177 46.34 -17.08 20.85
N PRO A 178 46.90 -16.56 19.74
CA PRO A 178 46.29 -15.45 19.05
C PRO A 178 44.89 -15.90 18.67
N LEU A 179 43.87 -15.16 19.16
CA LEU A 179 42.51 -15.34 18.65
C LEU A 179 42.61 -15.39 17.13
N PRO A 180 42.10 -16.44 16.46
CA PRO A 180 41.97 -16.38 15.03
C PRO A 180 41.16 -15.11 14.76
N ALA A 181 41.72 -14.21 13.94
CA ALA A 181 41.02 -13.03 13.43
C ALA A 181 39.58 -13.46 13.12
N PRO A 182 38.55 -12.71 13.56
CA PRO A 182 37.17 -13.13 13.41
C PRO A 182 36.99 -13.54 11.97
N ALA A 183 36.85 -14.85 11.74
CA ALA A 183 36.70 -15.40 10.42
C ALA A 183 35.49 -14.68 9.86
N LEU A 184 35.73 -13.79 8.90
CA LEU A 184 34.73 -12.98 8.24
C LEU A 184 33.62 -13.95 7.90
N LEU A 185 32.50 -13.87 8.62
CA LEU A 185 31.27 -14.54 8.22
C LEU A 185 31.15 -14.21 6.73
N PRO A 186 31.11 -15.21 5.83
CA PRO A 186 31.04 -14.92 4.41
C PRO A 186 29.90 -13.92 4.25
N ASP A 187 30.20 -12.79 3.63
CA ASP A 187 29.25 -11.70 3.48
C ASP A 187 27.91 -12.33 3.08
N ARG A 188 26.84 -12.04 3.83
CA ARG A 188 25.52 -12.67 3.64
C ARG A 188 25.10 -12.68 2.16
N TRP A 189 25.60 -11.70 1.42
CA TRP A 189 25.54 -11.56 -0.02
C TRP A 189 26.27 -12.67 -0.82
N GLU A 190 27.50 -13.03 -0.48
CA GLU A 190 28.26 -14.08 -1.17
C GLU A 190 27.61 -15.46 -0.99
N ALA A 191 27.04 -15.73 0.19
CA ALA A 191 26.26 -16.93 0.43
C ALA A 191 25.01 -16.98 -0.47
N LEU A 192 24.34 -15.83 -0.62
CA LEU A 192 23.16 -15.68 -1.46
C LEU A 192 23.50 -15.84 -2.96
N ARG A 193 24.58 -15.21 -3.42
CA ARG A 193 25.07 -15.29 -4.81
C ARG A 193 25.41 -16.72 -5.22
N ARG A 194 26.00 -17.53 -4.33
CA ARG A 194 26.32 -18.94 -4.61
C ARG A 194 25.08 -19.82 -4.78
N ARG A 195 23.95 -19.44 -4.18
CA ARG A 195 22.70 -20.23 -4.19
C ARG A 195 21.76 -19.89 -5.35
N HIS A 196 21.92 -18.71 -5.97
CA HIS A 196 20.96 -18.18 -6.93
C HIS A 196 21.60 -17.91 -8.29
N THR A 197 20.77 -17.97 -9.34
CA THR A 197 21.20 -17.66 -10.70
C THR A 197 21.50 -16.16 -10.82
N SER A 198 22.72 -15.82 -11.19
CA SER A 198 23.09 -14.45 -11.58
C SER A 198 22.32 -14.02 -12.82
N PHE A 199 21.77 -12.82 -12.80
CA PHE A 199 20.92 -12.28 -13.84
C PHE A 199 21.10 -10.76 -13.91
N CYS A 200 21.67 -10.23 -14.99
CA CYS A 200 21.92 -8.79 -15.14
C CYS A 200 20.96 -8.20 -16.18
N PRO A 201 19.84 -7.59 -15.76
CA PRO A 201 18.88 -6.98 -16.69
C PRO A 201 19.24 -5.55 -17.11
N PHE A 202 20.35 -4.99 -16.64
CA PHE A 202 20.68 -3.57 -16.78
C PHE A 202 22.00 -3.39 -17.55
N ASP A 203 22.09 -2.34 -18.36
CA ASP A 203 23.28 -1.99 -19.15
C ASP A 203 24.14 -0.90 -18.47
N ASP A 204 23.60 -0.27 -17.43
CA ASP A 204 24.23 0.77 -16.63
C ASP A 204 24.77 0.18 -15.31
N GLU A 205 26.05 0.43 -15.04
CA GLU A 205 26.81 -0.09 -13.89
C GLU A 205 26.31 0.42 -12.52
N GLU A 206 25.10 0.99 -12.42
CA GLU A 206 24.50 1.47 -11.17
C GLU A 206 23.97 0.34 -10.28
N ILE A 207 23.58 -0.79 -10.87
CA ILE A 207 23.13 -1.97 -10.14
C ILE A 207 23.82 -3.20 -10.72
N CYS A 208 24.72 -3.76 -9.92
CA CYS A 208 25.60 -4.85 -10.29
C CYS A 208 25.32 -6.11 -9.46
N ASP A 209 25.92 -7.23 -9.86
CA ASP A 209 25.80 -8.54 -9.19
C ASP A 209 24.35 -8.99 -8.96
N CYS A 210 23.46 -8.67 -9.88
CA CYS A 210 22.05 -9.00 -9.74
C CYS A 210 21.81 -10.52 -9.74
N ILE A 211 20.91 -10.97 -8.86
CA ILE A 211 20.47 -12.36 -8.75
C ILE A 211 18.95 -12.46 -8.87
N ARG A 212 18.49 -13.61 -9.37
CA ARG A 212 17.07 -13.91 -9.51
C ARG A 212 16.57 -14.70 -8.31
N LEU A 213 15.55 -14.18 -7.64
CA LEU A 213 14.93 -14.80 -6.46
C LEU A 213 13.53 -15.32 -6.79
N SER A 214 13.09 -16.33 -6.04
CA SER A 214 11.75 -16.91 -6.07
C SER A 214 10.97 -16.62 -4.78
N LEU A 215 9.66 -16.85 -4.80
CA LEU A 215 8.82 -16.74 -3.58
C LEU A 215 9.29 -17.64 -2.45
N LYS A 216 9.92 -18.79 -2.76
CA LYS A 216 10.43 -19.75 -1.77
C LYS A 216 11.65 -19.22 -1.02
N ASP A 217 12.35 -18.25 -1.58
CA ASP A 217 13.61 -17.73 -1.04
C ASP A 217 13.37 -16.56 -0.07
N LEU A 218 12.21 -15.90 -0.14
CA LEU A 218 11.86 -14.76 0.72
C LEU A 218 11.87 -15.11 2.22
N PRO A 219 11.35 -16.26 2.70
CA PRO A 219 11.43 -16.62 4.11
C PRO A 219 12.86 -16.88 4.58
N GLU A 220 13.73 -17.41 3.72
CA GLU A 220 15.15 -17.63 4.04
C GLU A 220 15.88 -16.29 4.17
N LEU A 221 15.64 -15.38 3.24
CA LEU A 221 16.17 -14.02 3.30
C LEU A 221 15.77 -13.26 4.58
N ARG A 222 14.51 -13.41 5.04
CA ARG A 222 14.10 -12.82 6.32
C ARG A 222 14.86 -13.40 7.51
N LYS A 223 15.15 -14.71 7.50
CA LYS A 223 15.97 -15.35 8.54
C LYS A 223 17.41 -14.85 8.53
N ASP A 224 17.93 -14.57 7.33
CA ASP A 224 19.25 -13.97 7.14
C ASP A 224 19.29 -12.49 7.52
N GLY A 225 18.17 -11.90 7.97
CA GLY A 225 18.08 -10.55 8.52
C GLY A 225 17.66 -9.47 7.52
N TRP A 226 17.35 -9.84 6.28
CA TRP A 226 16.93 -8.89 5.24
C TRP A 226 15.52 -8.36 5.51
N GLN A 227 15.35 -7.03 5.46
CA GLN A 227 14.06 -6.36 5.64
C GLN A 227 13.13 -6.50 4.42
N ILE A 228 12.62 -7.72 4.18
CA ILE A 228 11.70 -8.04 3.08
C ILE A 228 10.27 -8.17 3.63
N SER A 229 9.39 -7.25 3.23
CA SER A 229 7.96 -7.30 3.60
C SER A 229 7.24 -8.42 2.84
N SER A 230 6.17 -8.99 3.42
CA SER A 230 5.22 -9.81 2.67
C SER A 230 4.08 -8.91 2.19
N SER A 231 4.09 -8.53 0.92
CA SER A 231 3.04 -7.69 0.33
C SER A 231 2.29 -8.41 -0.78
N GLN A 232 1.03 -8.03 -0.96
CA GLN A 232 0.23 -8.45 -2.12
C GLN A 232 0.86 -7.99 -3.44
N PHE A 233 1.63 -6.90 -3.45
CA PHE A 233 2.40 -6.45 -4.60
C PHE A 233 3.50 -7.44 -5.02
N LEU A 234 4.25 -8.00 -4.07
CA LEU A 234 5.24 -9.04 -4.37
C LEU A 234 4.58 -10.30 -4.93
N LEU A 235 3.44 -10.70 -4.34
CA LEU A 235 2.69 -11.85 -4.84
C LEU A 235 2.19 -11.62 -6.27
N HIS A 236 1.59 -10.45 -6.54
CA HIS A 236 1.11 -10.06 -7.86
C HIS A 236 2.22 -10.09 -8.91
N ALA A 237 3.35 -9.43 -8.63
CA ALA A 237 4.50 -9.42 -9.53
C ALA A 237 5.05 -10.82 -9.78
N PHE A 238 5.10 -11.68 -8.76
CA PHE A 238 5.56 -13.05 -8.94
C PHE A 238 4.60 -13.90 -9.78
N TYR A 239 3.29 -13.75 -9.63
CA TYR A 239 2.33 -14.49 -10.46
C TYR A 239 2.50 -14.18 -11.95
N ASN A 240 2.85 -12.92 -12.27
CA ASN A 240 3.03 -12.45 -13.64
C ASN A 240 4.43 -12.79 -14.21
N TYR A 241 5.49 -12.48 -13.45
CA TYR A 241 6.87 -12.52 -13.96
C TYR A 241 7.71 -13.69 -13.39
N ARG A 242 7.21 -14.40 -12.38
CA ARG A 242 7.82 -15.60 -11.78
C ARG A 242 9.20 -15.39 -11.16
N HIS A 243 9.55 -14.17 -10.80
CA HIS A 243 10.80 -13.87 -10.11
C HIS A 243 10.80 -12.50 -9.43
N PHE A 244 11.80 -12.30 -8.56
CA PHE A 244 12.26 -11.02 -8.08
C PHE A 244 13.73 -10.83 -8.42
N LEU A 245 14.20 -9.60 -8.27
CA LEU A 245 15.58 -9.21 -8.46
C LEU A 245 16.18 -8.80 -7.11
N MET A 246 17.42 -9.19 -6.85
CA MET A 246 18.22 -8.58 -5.79
C MET A 246 19.57 -8.18 -6.36
N GLY A 247 20.07 -7.00 -6.02
CA GLY A 247 21.29 -6.46 -6.61
C GLY A 247 22.07 -5.61 -5.63
N ARG A 248 23.31 -5.28 -6.00
CA ARG A 248 24.21 -4.42 -5.23
C ARG A 248 24.49 -3.13 -5.99
N CYS A 249 24.45 -1.99 -5.30
CA CYS A 249 24.83 -0.71 -5.88
C CYS A 249 26.33 -0.45 -5.64
N PRO A 250 27.19 -0.31 -6.67
CA PRO A 250 28.65 -0.27 -6.50
C PRO A 250 29.23 1.04 -5.95
N GLY A 251 28.44 1.92 -5.33
CA GLY A 251 28.89 3.19 -4.75
C GLY A 251 28.74 3.32 -3.23
N LEU A 252 28.05 2.38 -2.58
CA LEU A 252 27.85 2.38 -1.13
C LEU A 252 28.10 0.97 -0.58
N ASP A 253 28.99 0.88 0.42
CA ASP A 253 29.24 -0.38 1.13
C ASP A 253 27.94 -0.86 1.80
N ASN A 254 27.63 -2.15 1.62
CA ASN A 254 26.41 -2.81 2.12
C ASN A 254 25.07 -2.22 1.63
N ALA A 255 25.05 -1.50 0.50
CA ALA A 255 23.80 -1.07 -0.12
C ALA A 255 23.26 -2.14 -1.09
N TYR A 256 22.24 -2.86 -0.61
CA TYR A 256 21.52 -3.86 -1.39
C TYR A 256 20.16 -3.35 -1.78
N ILE A 257 19.65 -3.85 -2.90
CA ILE A 257 18.31 -3.51 -3.37
C ILE A 257 17.50 -4.77 -3.62
N LEU A 258 16.19 -4.66 -3.40
CA LEU A 258 15.20 -5.62 -3.83
C LEU A 258 14.39 -4.98 -4.97
N GLY A 259 14.40 -5.61 -6.13
CA GLY A 259 13.65 -5.22 -7.32
C GLY A 259 12.48 -6.17 -7.60
N VAL A 260 11.37 -5.59 -7.99
CA VAL A 260 10.12 -6.27 -8.33
C VAL A 260 9.83 -6.01 -9.80
N PRO A 261 9.78 -7.04 -10.66
CA PRO A 261 9.55 -6.85 -12.08
C PRO A 261 8.16 -6.25 -12.33
N GLY A 262 8.09 -5.34 -13.31
CA GLY A 262 6.89 -4.59 -13.63
C GLY A 262 7.05 -3.72 -14.87
N VAL A 263 5.97 -3.09 -15.31
CA VAL A 263 5.96 -2.05 -16.35
C VAL A 263 5.93 -0.66 -15.74
N PHE A 264 6.55 0.31 -16.42
CA PHE A 264 6.49 1.71 -16.02
C PHE A 264 5.15 2.32 -16.44
N ASP A 265 4.16 2.11 -15.59
CA ASP A 265 2.82 2.65 -15.74
C ASP A 265 2.40 3.31 -14.44
N ILE A 266 1.55 4.34 -14.54
CA ILE A 266 1.10 5.12 -13.37
C ILE A 266 0.42 4.24 -12.32
N ARG A 267 -0.23 3.15 -12.78
CA ARG A 267 -0.88 2.14 -11.94
C ARG A 267 0.13 1.30 -11.14
N GLU A 268 1.22 0.86 -11.79
CA GLU A 268 2.25 0.07 -11.10
C GLU A 268 3.14 0.93 -10.23
N GLN A 269 3.44 2.17 -10.64
CA GLN A 269 4.14 3.15 -9.81
C GLN A 269 3.40 3.38 -8.49
N PHE A 270 2.07 3.48 -8.58
CA PHE A 270 1.22 3.62 -7.41
C PHE A 270 1.32 2.42 -6.47
N MET A 271 1.13 1.20 -6.99
CA MET A 271 1.23 -0.02 -6.19
C MET A 271 2.63 -0.20 -5.59
N ALA A 272 3.68 0.01 -6.38
CA ALA A 272 5.07 -0.06 -5.95
C ALA A 272 5.35 0.91 -4.80
N GLY A 273 4.89 2.16 -4.92
CA GLY A 273 5.03 3.20 -3.91
C GLY A 273 4.39 2.83 -2.56
N MET A 274 3.19 2.25 -2.55
CA MET A 274 2.50 1.81 -1.32
C MET A 274 3.29 0.77 -0.51
N PHE A 275 4.16 0.00 -1.17
CA PHE A 275 5.00 -1.03 -0.53
C PHE A 275 6.48 -0.63 -0.43
N GLY A 276 6.79 0.66 -0.62
CA GLY A 276 8.13 1.24 -0.45
C GLY A 276 9.07 1.03 -1.63
N PHE A 277 8.56 0.66 -2.80
CA PHE A 277 9.33 0.57 -4.05
C PHE A 277 9.14 1.86 -4.85
N SER A 278 9.88 2.90 -4.48
CA SER A 278 9.71 4.26 -5.01
C SER A 278 10.48 4.54 -6.31
N ALA A 279 11.48 3.73 -6.62
CA ALA A 279 12.32 3.90 -7.80
C ALA A 279 12.04 2.83 -8.86
N PHE A 280 12.16 3.19 -10.14
CA PHE A 280 12.02 2.26 -11.26
C PHE A 280 13.27 2.26 -12.10
N LYS A 281 13.68 1.08 -12.55
CA LYS A 281 14.76 0.94 -13.52
C LYS A 281 14.34 0.09 -14.72
N PRO A 282 14.41 0.62 -15.95
CA PRO A 282 14.08 -0.13 -17.15
C PRO A 282 15.06 -1.29 -17.36
N ALA A 283 14.55 -2.42 -17.83
CA ALA A 283 15.37 -3.59 -18.18
C ALA A 283 15.79 -3.55 -19.65
N ARG A 284 16.89 -4.22 -19.98
CA ARG A 284 17.32 -4.54 -21.35
C ARG A 284 16.15 -5.09 -22.14
N SER A 285 15.85 -4.43 -23.25
CA SER A 285 14.76 -4.78 -24.16
C SER A 285 15.09 -6.08 -24.91
N GLU A 286 14.84 -7.24 -24.29
CA GLU A 286 14.90 -8.55 -24.97
C GLU A 286 13.53 -9.15 -25.26
N THR A 287 12.50 -8.72 -24.54
CA THR A 287 11.11 -9.14 -24.77
C THR A 287 10.28 -7.87 -24.80
N GLY A 288 9.97 -7.45 -26.03
CA GLY A 288 9.46 -6.13 -26.37
C GLY A 288 8.26 -5.68 -25.55
N ILE A 289 8.12 -4.35 -25.44
CA ILE A 289 6.86 -3.59 -25.43
C ILE A 289 5.67 -4.51 -25.08
N MET A 290 5.52 -4.90 -23.81
CA MET A 290 4.29 -5.54 -23.33
C MET A 290 3.23 -4.44 -23.20
N GLY A 291 2.69 -4.02 -24.35
CA GLY A 291 1.90 -2.79 -24.47
C GLY A 291 2.78 -1.52 -24.50
N ASN A 292 2.16 -0.34 -24.55
CA ASN A 292 2.83 0.97 -24.73
C ASN A 292 3.78 1.43 -23.59
N ALA A 293 4.09 0.60 -22.60
CA ALA A 293 4.88 0.96 -21.41
C ALA A 293 6.19 0.15 -21.31
N PRO A 294 7.32 0.76 -20.90
CA PRO A 294 8.60 0.07 -20.82
C PRO A 294 8.65 -0.89 -19.61
N PHE A 295 9.17 -2.10 -19.81
CA PHE A 295 9.38 -3.10 -18.75
C PHE A 295 10.66 -2.81 -17.95
N GLY A 296 10.64 -3.13 -16.66
CA GLY A 296 11.74 -2.90 -15.74
C GLY A 296 11.49 -3.46 -14.35
N TYR A 297 12.15 -2.88 -13.36
CA TYR A 297 12.09 -3.29 -11.96
C TYR A 297 11.81 -2.08 -11.07
N TRP A 298 10.74 -2.19 -10.30
CA TRP A 298 10.47 -1.31 -9.17
C TRP A 298 11.34 -1.75 -8.00
N TYR A 299 12.25 -0.90 -7.51
CA TYR A 299 13.24 -1.30 -6.51
C TYR A 299 13.21 -0.41 -5.26
N ARG A 300 13.70 -0.99 -4.18
CA ARG A 300 13.93 -0.34 -2.89
C ARG A 300 15.23 -0.82 -2.27
N GLN A 301 15.84 0.00 -1.43
CA GLN A 301 16.99 -0.42 -0.64
C GLN A 301 16.57 -1.33 0.50
N VAL A 302 17.40 -2.33 0.79
CA VAL A 302 17.23 -3.28 1.89
C VAL A 302 18.54 -3.40 2.67
N GLN A 303 18.41 -3.55 3.98
CA GLN A 303 19.50 -3.80 4.94
C GLN A 303 19.27 -5.16 5.63
#